data_AF-A0A7S3UV97-F1
#
_entry.id   AF-A0A7S3UV97-F1
#
_cell.length_a   1.000
_cell.length_b   1.000
_cell.length_c   1.000
_cell.angle_alpha   90.00
_cell.angle_beta   90.00
_cell.angle_gamma   90.00
#
_symmetry.space_group_name_H-M   'P 1'
#
loop_
_entity.id
_entity.type
_entity.pdbx_description
1 polymer ?
#
loop_
_entity_poly.entity_id
_entity_poly.type
_entity_poly.pdbx_seq_one_letter_code
_entity_poly.pdbx_strand_id
1 'polypeptide(L)'
;QRDAAGALVDRLLLARGGTDLLDLGAVFNPALQRVNSAMIARALDPKCELPEPDKDVEAAIKPNTELLIHAKEEMKRFSVAFDFKKVEKKTAGKKRKAFWSDLEEATATGGGEEEGGGT
;
A
#
# COMPACT_ATOMS: atom_id res chain seq x y z
N GLN A 1 29.62 10.60 4.51
CA GLN A 1 28.15 10.49 4.66
C GLN A 1 27.40 11.64 4.01
N ARG A 2 27.72 12.92 4.33
CA ARG A 2 27.12 14.08 3.65
C ARG A 2 27.30 14.07 2.13
N ASP A 3 28.50 13.77 1.66
CA ASP A 3 28.79 13.76 0.22
C ASP A 3 28.04 12.67 -0.54
N ALA A 4 27.88 11.48 0.06
CA ALA A 4 27.11 10.39 -0.51
C ALA A 4 25.61 10.72 -0.59
N ALA A 5 25.08 11.45 0.41
CA ALA A 5 23.70 11.92 0.39
C ALA A 5 23.50 13.06 -0.63
N GLY A 6 24.43 14.02 -0.69
CA GLY A 6 24.41 15.12 -1.68
C GLY A 6 24.45 14.59 -3.11
N ALA A 7 25.38 13.69 -3.41
CA ALA A 7 25.49 13.07 -4.74
C ALA A 7 24.22 12.32 -5.16
N LEU A 8 23.53 11.64 -4.22
CA LEU A 8 22.26 10.96 -4.50
C LEU A 8 21.13 11.97 -4.81
N VAL A 9 21.05 13.04 -4.01
CA VAL A 9 20.06 14.11 -4.19
C VAL A 9 20.28 14.80 -5.55
N ASP A 10 21.52 15.13 -5.87
CA ASP A 10 21.89 15.76 -7.13
C ASP A 10 21.54 14.85 -8.31
N ARG A 11 21.83 13.55 -8.23
CA ARG A 11 21.49 12.60 -9.32
C ARG A 11 19.99 12.45 -9.55
N LEU A 12 19.20 12.47 -8.47
CA LEU A 12 17.74 12.35 -8.54
C LEU A 12 17.06 13.67 -8.95
N LEU A 13 17.70 14.82 -8.69
CA LEU A 13 17.19 16.15 -9.05
C LEU A 13 17.70 16.67 -10.41
N LEU A 14 18.92 16.32 -10.85
CA LEU A 14 19.47 16.75 -12.15
C LEU A 14 18.74 16.15 -13.34
N ALA A 15 18.08 15.01 -13.17
CA ALA A 15 17.16 14.49 -14.19
C ALA A 15 15.94 15.41 -14.43
N ARG A 16 15.67 16.35 -13.52
CA ARG A 16 14.58 17.34 -13.61
C ARG A 16 14.86 18.48 -14.59
N GLY A 17 16.00 18.45 -15.30
CA GLY A 17 16.37 19.40 -16.34
C GLY A 17 15.57 19.19 -17.64
N GLY A 18 14.33 19.69 -17.67
CA GLY A 18 13.66 20.08 -18.92
C GLY A 18 12.39 19.33 -19.31
N THR A 19 12.07 18.20 -18.69
CA THR A 19 10.76 17.54 -18.86
C THR A 19 10.31 17.02 -17.50
N ASP A 20 9.04 17.25 -17.14
CA ASP A 20 8.43 16.64 -15.95
C ASP A 20 8.38 15.12 -16.16
N LEU A 21 9.48 14.42 -15.84
CA LEU A 21 9.60 12.96 -15.90
C LEU A 21 8.62 12.23 -14.97
N LEU A 22 7.95 12.99 -14.10
CA LEU A 22 6.87 12.57 -13.23
C LEU A 22 5.69 13.50 -13.48
N ASP A 23 4.70 13.04 -14.25
CA ASP A 23 3.45 13.77 -14.44
C ASP A 23 2.55 13.61 -13.20
N LEU A 24 2.91 14.34 -12.13
CA LEU A 24 2.16 14.33 -10.87
C LEU A 24 0.75 14.92 -11.03
N GLY A 25 0.47 15.64 -12.12
CA GLY A 25 -0.84 16.22 -12.43
C GLY A 25 -1.82 15.21 -13.03
N ALA A 26 -1.32 14.18 -13.71
CA ALA A 26 -2.14 13.11 -14.30
C ALA A 26 -2.43 11.93 -13.34
N VAL A 27 -1.78 11.86 -12.17
CA VAL A 27 -2.01 10.78 -11.21
C VAL A 27 -3.25 11.05 -10.37
N PHE A 28 -4.36 10.43 -10.75
CA PHE A 28 -5.58 10.39 -9.93
C PHE A 28 -5.34 9.63 -8.62
N ASN A 29 -6.17 9.90 -7.62
CA ASN A 29 -6.07 9.22 -6.32
C ASN A 29 -6.31 7.70 -6.49
N PRO A 30 -5.30 6.86 -6.26
CA PRO A 30 -5.40 5.42 -6.52
C PRO A 30 -6.38 4.72 -5.59
N ALA A 31 -6.60 5.24 -4.37
CA ALA A 31 -7.60 4.70 -3.46
C ALA A 31 -9.02 4.89 -4.02
N LEU A 32 -9.31 6.05 -4.61
CA LEU A 32 -10.60 6.31 -5.23
C LEU A 32 -10.82 5.45 -6.47
N GLN A 33 -9.80 5.32 -7.32
CA GLN A 33 -9.88 4.44 -8.50
C GLN A 33 -10.12 2.98 -8.08
N ARG A 34 -9.47 2.51 -7.02
CA ARG A 34 -9.64 1.17 -6.47
C ARG A 34 -11.04 0.93 -5.90
N VAL A 35 -11.60 1.90 -5.21
CA VAL A 35 -12.97 1.82 -4.68
C VAL A 35 -13.96 1.77 -5.83
N ASN A 36 -13.80 2.65 -6.83
CA ASN A 36 -14.68 2.69 -8.00
C ASN A 36 -14.64 1.39 -8.81
N SER A 37 -13.46 0.82 -9.04
CA SER A 37 -13.33 -0.46 -9.76
C SER A 37 -14.01 -1.61 -9.00
N ALA A 38 -13.83 -1.67 -7.68
CA ALA A 38 -14.48 -2.68 -6.84
C ALA A 38 -16.00 -2.50 -6.78
N MET A 39 -16.48 -1.26 -6.73
CA MET A 39 -17.90 -0.95 -6.73
C MET A 39 -18.56 -1.37 -8.04
N ILE A 40 -17.92 -1.09 -9.18
CA ILE A 40 -18.41 -1.53 -10.50
C ILE A 40 -18.45 -3.05 -10.58
N ALA A 41 -17.38 -3.74 -10.18
CA ALA A 41 -17.34 -5.20 -10.21
C ALA A 41 -18.46 -5.83 -9.37
N ARG A 42 -18.67 -5.30 -8.15
CA ARG A 42 -19.71 -5.82 -7.24
C ARG A 42 -21.13 -5.43 -7.64
N ALA A 43 -21.30 -4.34 -8.38
CA ALA A 43 -22.59 -3.98 -8.96
C ALA A 43 -22.99 -4.92 -10.11
N LEU A 44 -22.00 -5.43 -10.86
CA LEU A 44 -22.22 -6.41 -11.93
C LEU A 44 -22.41 -7.83 -11.40
N ASP A 45 -21.64 -8.21 -10.38
CA ASP A 45 -21.77 -9.49 -9.69
C ASP A 45 -21.59 -9.32 -8.16
N PRO A 46 -22.67 -9.42 -7.37
CA PRO A 46 -22.62 -9.25 -5.92
C PRO A 46 -21.71 -10.25 -5.19
N LYS A 47 -21.43 -11.41 -5.79
CA LYS A 47 -20.60 -12.48 -5.21
C LYS A 47 -19.17 -12.47 -5.74
N CYS A 48 -18.80 -11.51 -6.59
CA CYS A 48 -17.45 -11.47 -7.13
C CYS A 48 -16.42 -11.17 -6.03
N GLU A 49 -15.23 -11.74 -6.20
CA GLU A 49 -14.08 -11.35 -5.40
C GLU A 49 -13.66 -9.91 -5.75
N LEU A 50 -12.86 -9.29 -4.88
CA LEU A 50 -12.30 -7.98 -5.16
C LEU A 50 -11.44 -8.06 -6.44
N PRO A 51 -11.69 -7.21 -7.46
CA PRO A 51 -10.93 -7.26 -8.71
C PRO A 51 -9.45 -6.98 -8.45
N GLU A 52 -8.53 -7.23 -9.37
CA GLU A 52 -7.13 -6.80 -9.20
C GLU A 52 -7.00 -5.26 -9.34
N PRO A 53 -5.93 -4.63 -8.81
CA PRO A 53 -5.66 -3.22 -9.08
C PRO A 53 -5.50 -2.98 -10.59
N ASP A 54 -5.95 -1.83 -11.05
CA ASP A 54 -5.76 -1.43 -12.43
C ASP A 54 -4.25 -1.24 -12.72
N LYS A 55 -3.78 -1.84 -13.81
CA LYS A 55 -2.37 -1.82 -14.22
C LYS A 55 -1.89 -0.40 -14.54
N ASP A 56 -2.78 0.45 -15.04
CA ASP A 56 -2.45 1.83 -15.37
C ASP A 56 -2.22 2.64 -14.08
N VAL A 57 -3.02 2.37 -13.06
CA VAL A 57 -2.87 2.96 -11.71
C VAL A 57 -1.59 2.47 -11.05
N GLU A 58 -1.25 1.18 -11.19
CA GLU A 58 0.01 0.66 -10.69
C GLU A 58 1.23 1.27 -11.40
N ALA A 59 1.14 1.46 -12.72
CA ALA A 59 2.21 2.07 -13.51
C ALA A 59 2.44 3.53 -13.11
N ALA A 60 1.36 4.27 -12.84
CA ALA A 60 1.41 5.67 -12.41
C ALA A 60 2.07 5.88 -11.03
N ILE A 61 1.98 4.88 -10.13
CA ILE A 61 2.59 4.95 -8.79
C ILE A 61 4.05 4.49 -8.80
N LYS A 62 4.43 3.64 -9.76
CA LYS A 62 5.78 3.09 -9.81
C LYS A 62 6.79 4.21 -10.16
N PRO A 63 7.96 4.23 -9.49
CA PRO A 63 8.99 5.22 -9.79
C PRO A 63 9.49 5.05 -11.22
N ASN A 64 9.82 6.17 -11.87
CA ASN A 64 10.37 6.15 -13.21
C ASN A 64 11.68 5.34 -13.24
N THR A 65 11.68 4.28 -14.06
CA THR A 65 12.79 3.32 -14.13
C THR A 65 14.09 3.95 -14.62
N GLU A 66 14.03 4.97 -15.48
CA GLU A 66 15.21 5.66 -16.00
C GLU A 66 15.92 6.43 -14.89
N LEU A 67 15.17 7.12 -14.03
CA LEU A 67 15.71 7.80 -12.85
C LEU A 67 16.45 6.83 -11.92
N LEU A 68 15.87 5.64 -11.71
CA LEU A 68 16.47 4.63 -10.86
C LEU A 68 17.73 4.02 -11.46
N ILE A 69 17.79 3.86 -12.79
CA ILE A 69 18.99 3.37 -13.48
C ILE A 69 20.12 4.39 -13.31
N HIS A 70 19.83 5.68 -13.49
CA HIS A 70 20.82 6.75 -13.38
C HIS A 70 21.36 6.96 -11.96
N ALA A 71 20.55 6.70 -10.93
CA ALA A 71 20.93 6.83 -9.52
C ALA A 71 21.41 5.52 -8.88
N LYS A 72 21.51 4.42 -9.65
CA LYS A 72 21.80 3.07 -9.13
C LYS A 72 23.15 2.99 -8.42
N GLU A 73 24.16 3.68 -8.93
CA GLU A 73 25.50 3.66 -8.35
C GLU A 73 25.57 4.48 -7.07
N GLU A 74 24.92 5.64 -7.06
CA GLU A 74 24.83 6.53 -5.90
C GLU A 74 23.99 5.89 -4.78
N MET A 75 22.90 5.19 -5.11
CA MET A 75 22.12 4.42 -4.14
C MET A 75 22.95 3.31 -3.47
N LYS A 76 23.81 2.62 -4.23
CA LYS A 76 24.74 1.64 -3.67
C LYS A 76 25.75 2.29 -2.73
N ARG A 77 26.37 3.39 -3.15
CA ARG A 77 27.32 4.15 -2.31
C ARG A 77 26.66 4.67 -1.03
N PHE A 78 25.41 5.12 -1.13
CA PHE A 78 24.60 5.52 0.01
C PHE A 78 24.35 4.35 0.97
N SER A 79 23.94 3.19 0.45
CA SER A 79 23.68 2.01 1.29
C SER A 79 24.91 1.49 2.05
N VAL A 80 26.11 1.67 1.50
CA VAL A 80 27.37 1.31 2.17
C VAL A 80 27.76 2.36 3.20
N ALA A 81 27.45 3.64 2.96
CA ALA A 81 27.79 4.73 3.87
C ALA A 81 26.86 4.79 5.12
N PHE A 82 25.68 4.18 5.04
CA PHE A 82 24.67 4.17 6.09
C PHE A 82 24.33 2.74 6.50
N ASP A 83 24.81 2.32 7.67
CA ASP A 83 24.45 1.03 8.26
C ASP A 83 23.01 1.05 8.80
N PHE A 84 22.10 0.40 8.07
CA PHE A 84 20.72 0.24 8.50
C PHE A 84 20.54 -1.05 9.30
N LYS A 85 20.36 -0.93 10.62
CA LYS A 85 19.96 -2.06 11.47
C LYS A 85 18.43 -2.13 11.53
N LYS A 86 17.86 -3.22 11.00
CA LYS A 86 16.43 -3.50 11.14
C LYS A 86 16.14 -3.85 12.60
N VAL A 87 15.48 -2.94 13.30
CA VAL A 87 14.98 -3.23 14.65
C VAL A 87 13.76 -4.13 14.50
N GLU A 88 13.71 -5.22 15.28
CA GLU A 88 12.53 -6.06 15.34
C GLU A 88 11.34 -5.21 15.80
N LYS A 89 10.30 -5.14 14.96
CA LYS A 89 9.05 -4.50 15.38
C LYS A 89 8.54 -5.31 16.56
N LYS A 90 8.30 -4.65 17.70
CA LYS A 90 7.47 -5.22 18.77
C LYS A 90 6.15 -5.59 18.11
N THR A 91 5.96 -6.88 17.83
CA THR A 91 4.68 -7.43 17.42
C THR A 91 3.78 -7.27 18.63
N ALA A 92 3.12 -6.12 18.74
CA ALA A 92 1.83 -6.06 19.42
C ALA A 92 1.02 -7.16 18.74
N GLY A 93 0.75 -8.24 19.48
CA GLY A 93 0.17 -9.45 18.94
C GLY A 93 -0.96 -9.08 17.99
N LYS A 94 -0.93 -9.65 16.77
CA LYS A 94 -2.02 -9.52 15.81
C LYS A 94 -3.28 -10.09 16.47
N LYS A 95 -3.95 -9.30 17.29
CA LYS A 95 -5.36 -9.51 17.61
C LYS A 95 -6.05 -9.43 16.26
N ARG A 96 -6.69 -10.53 15.85
CA ARG A 96 -7.57 -10.56 14.67
C ARG A 96 -8.45 -9.32 14.78
N LYS A 97 -8.31 -8.39 13.84
CA LYS A 97 -9.21 -7.25 13.79
C LYS A 97 -10.57 -7.84 13.48
N ALA A 98 -11.54 -7.70 14.38
CA ALA A 98 -12.90 -8.13 14.13
C ALA A 98 -13.39 -7.41 12.87
N PHE A 99 -13.83 -8.18 11.88
CA PHE A 99 -14.47 -7.64 10.69
C PHE A 99 -15.97 -7.58 10.91
N TRP A 100 -16.66 -6.67 10.22
CA TRP A 100 -18.12 -6.54 10.28
C TRP A 100 -18.86 -7.84 9.90
N SER A 101 -18.23 -8.72 9.11
CA SER A 101 -18.72 -10.06 8.79
C SER A 101 -18.73 -11.02 9.98
N ASP A 102 -17.86 -10.81 10.97
CA ASP A 102 -17.75 -11.68 12.15
C ASP A 102 -18.91 -11.41 13.15
N LEU A 103 -19.66 -10.32 12.97
CA LEU A 103 -20.81 -9.98 13.82
C LEU A 103 -22.04 -10.84 13.52
N GLU A 104 -22.21 -11.26 12.25
CA GLU A 104 -23.35 -12.10 11.84
C GLU A 104 -23.24 -13.52 12.40
N GLU A 105 -22.04 -14.11 12.42
CA GLU A 105 -21.79 -15.43 13.04
C GLU A 105 -22.02 -15.42 14.56
N ALA A 106 -21.66 -14.32 15.24
CA ALA A 106 -21.87 -14.17 16.69
C ALA A 106 -23.36 -14.10 17.06
N THR A 107 -24.19 -13.50 16.20
CA THR A 107 -25.65 -13.48 16.40
C THR A 107 -26.36 -14.78 15.97
N ALA A 108 -25.75 -15.58 15.10
CA ALA A 108 -26.29 -16.87 14.68
C ALA A 108 -26.05 -18.00 15.70
N THR A 109 -25.05 -17.85 16.58
CA THR A 109 -24.73 -18.83 17.63
C THR A 109 -25.17 -18.41 19.04
N GLY A 110 -25.59 -17.16 19.23
CA GLY A 110 -26.01 -16.60 20.52
C GLY A 110 -27.54 -16.52 20.73
N GLY A 111 -28.32 -17.35 20.04
CA GLY A 111 -29.79 -17.37 20.13
C GLY A 111 -30.33 -18.74 20.49
N GLY A 112 -30.15 -19.17 21.74
CA GLY A 112 -30.77 -20.40 22.25
C GLY A 112 -30.48 -20.63 23.72
N GLU A 113 -31.55 -20.62 24.51
CA GLU A 113 -31.67 -21.04 25.92
C GLU A 113 -31.39 -19.98 27.01
N GLU A 114 -32.37 -19.09 27.16
CA GLU A 114 -32.82 -18.63 28.47
C GLU A 114 -34.09 -19.43 28.88
N GLU A 115 -34.14 -19.74 30.17
CA GLU A 115 -35.31 -20.06 31.02
C GLU A 115 -35.87 -21.49 31.19
N GLY A 116 -35.72 -21.95 32.44
CA GLY A 116 -36.60 -22.86 33.18
C GLY A 116 -35.87 -23.32 34.44
N GLY A 117 -36.18 -22.95 35.68
CA GLY A 117 -37.42 -22.47 36.27
C GLY A 117 -37.73 -23.37 37.47
N GLY A 118 -37.65 -22.82 38.69
CA GLY A 118 -38.49 -23.25 39.82
C GLY A 118 -38.02 -24.41 40.73
N THR A 119 -38.01 -24.07 42.03
CA THR A 119 -38.02 -24.87 43.27
C THR A 119 -36.76 -25.59 43.71
#